data_AF-A0A0A1DKJ9-F1
#
_entry.id   AF-A0A0A1DKJ9-F1
#
_cell.length_a   1.000
_cell.length_b   1.000
_cell.length_c   1.000
_cell.angle_alpha   90.00
_cell.angle_beta   90.00
_cell.angle_gamma   90.00
#
_symmetry.space_group_name_H-M   'P 1'
#
loop_
_entity.id
_entity.type
_entity.pdbx_description
1 polymer ?
#
loop_
_entity_poly.entity_id
_entity_poly.type
_entity_poly.pdbx_seq_one_letter_code
_entity_poly.pdbx_strand_id
1 'polypeptide(L)'
;MSTADRPDQRDDRALLAACQQEVSAARERLEDARRRGARQEVEPLRDSLIAALEGYAAVIERTGAPLPQRLQGELRLYRGLGRH
;
A
#
# COMPACT_ATOMS: atom_id res chain seq x y z
N MET A 1 -34.27 -1.22 12.75
CA MET A 1 -33.33 -2.22 12.21
C MET A 1 -32.90 -1.75 10.84
N SER A 2 -31.74 -1.12 10.71
CA SER A 2 -31.25 -0.59 9.43
C SER A 2 -30.01 -1.36 9.00
N THR A 3 -30.22 -2.48 8.32
CA THR A 3 -29.16 -3.27 7.65
C THR A 3 -29.23 -3.01 6.16
N ALA A 4 -29.16 -1.74 5.76
CA ALA A 4 -28.74 -1.41 4.42
C ALA A 4 -27.21 -1.40 4.45
N ASP A 5 -26.63 -2.60 4.46
CA ASP A 5 -25.23 -2.81 4.13
C ASP A 5 -25.05 -2.31 2.69
N ARG A 6 -24.63 -1.04 2.56
CA ARG A 6 -24.62 -0.33 1.27
C ARG A 6 -23.63 -1.04 0.35
N PRO A 7 -23.99 -1.33 -0.91
CA PRO A 7 -23.09 -2.01 -1.85
C PRO A 7 -21.72 -1.31 -1.93
N ASP A 8 -21.72 0.02 -1.92
CA ASP A 8 -20.54 0.90 -1.85
C ASP A 8 -19.54 0.52 -0.73
N GLN A 9 -20.05 0.16 0.46
CA GLN A 9 -19.20 -0.22 1.59
C GLN A 9 -18.62 -1.64 1.45
N ARG A 10 -19.32 -2.56 0.78
CA ARG A 10 -18.77 -3.88 0.44
C ARG A 10 -17.68 -3.75 -0.62
N ASP A 11 -17.91 -2.91 -1.61
CA ASP A 11 -16.96 -2.63 -2.68
C ASP A 11 -15.69 -1.97 -2.12
N ASP A 12 -15.81 -0.96 -1.26
CA ASP A 12 -14.67 -0.34 -0.58
C ASP A 12 -13.91 -1.34 0.30
N ARG A 13 -14.61 -2.23 1.01
CA ARG A 13 -13.96 -3.26 1.84
C ARG A 13 -13.20 -4.28 0.98
N ALA A 14 -13.76 -4.68 -0.16
CA ALA A 14 -13.09 -5.56 -1.11
C ALA A 14 -11.85 -4.88 -1.73
N LEU A 15 -11.96 -3.59 -2.08
CA LEU A 15 -10.84 -2.79 -2.58
C LEU A 15 -9.74 -2.64 -1.52
N LEU A 16 -10.09 -2.36 -0.27
CA LEU A 16 -9.13 -2.29 0.85
C LEU A 16 -8.38 -3.61 1.02
N ALA A 17 -9.10 -4.74 0.96
CA ALA A 17 -8.49 -6.06 1.06
C ALA A 17 -7.55 -6.34 -0.12
N ALA A 18 -7.93 -5.98 -1.35
CA ALA A 18 -7.08 -6.11 -2.53
C ALA A 18 -5.80 -5.26 -2.40
N CYS A 19 -5.91 -3.99 -2.02
CA CYS A 19 -4.76 -3.13 -1.78
C CYS A 19 -3.84 -3.67 -0.68
N GLN A 20 -4.38 -4.24 0.41
CA GLN A 20 -3.57 -4.87 1.45
C GLN A 20 -2.78 -6.08 0.94
N GLN A 21 -3.38 -6.88 0.05
CA GLN A 21 -2.69 -8.00 -0.59
C GLN A 21 -1.57 -7.51 -1.51
N GLU A 22 -1.82 -6.47 -2.32
CA GLU A 22 -0.81 -5.87 -3.19
C GLU A 22 0.37 -5.29 -2.41
N VAL A 23 0.11 -4.55 -1.33
CA VAL A 23 1.17 -4.02 -0.45
C VAL A 23 1.99 -5.17 0.15
N SER A 24 1.33 -6.24 0.61
CA SER A 24 2.02 -7.39 1.20
C SER A 24 2.91 -8.09 0.17
N ALA A 25 2.41 -8.32 -1.04
CA ALA A 25 3.16 -8.93 -2.12
C ALA A 25 4.34 -8.03 -2.58
N ALA A 26 4.15 -6.72 -2.64
CA ALA A 26 5.22 -5.78 -2.99
C ALA A 26 6.35 -5.78 -1.94
N ARG A 27 6.01 -5.85 -0.64
CA ARG A 27 6.99 -5.98 0.45
C ARG A 27 7.78 -7.27 0.34
N GLU A 28 7.10 -8.40 0.14
CA GLU A 28 7.75 -9.70 0.02
C GLU A 28 8.75 -9.73 -1.13
N ARG A 29 8.36 -9.22 -2.31
CA ARG A 29 9.27 -9.14 -3.47
C ARG A 29 10.47 -8.25 -3.20
N LEU A 30 10.28 -7.09 -2.57
CA LEU A 30 11.37 -6.18 -2.22
C LEU A 30 12.33 -6.81 -1.20
N GLU A 31 11.81 -7.48 -0.19
CA GLU A 31 12.61 -8.20 0.81
C GLU A 31 13.37 -9.37 0.19
N ASP A 32 12.74 -10.13 -0.70
CA ASP A 32 13.38 -11.19 -1.45
C ASP A 32 14.53 -10.67 -2.33
N ALA A 33 14.30 -9.62 -3.12
CA ALA A 33 15.34 -9.00 -3.95
C ALA A 33 16.51 -8.47 -3.09
N ARG A 34 16.23 -7.88 -1.93
CA ARG A 34 17.26 -7.45 -0.96
C ARG A 34 18.06 -8.63 -0.42
N ARG A 35 17.40 -9.72 -0.05
CA ARG A 35 18.05 -10.94 0.46
C ARG A 35 18.92 -11.61 -0.60
N ARG A 36 18.47 -11.63 -1.85
CA ARG A 36 19.25 -12.15 -3.00
C ARG A 36 20.38 -11.21 -3.45
N GLY A 37 20.46 -9.98 -2.90
CA GLY A 37 21.45 -8.99 -3.31
C GLY A 37 21.20 -8.41 -4.72
N ALA A 38 19.99 -8.56 -5.26
CA ALA A 38 19.62 -8.14 -6.60
C ALA A 38 19.41 -6.62 -6.67
N ARG A 39 20.48 -5.83 -6.52
CA ARG A 39 20.44 -4.36 -6.42
C ARG A 39 19.68 -3.68 -7.56
N GLN A 40 19.75 -4.23 -8.77
CA GLN A 40 19.05 -3.70 -9.94
C GLN A 40 17.53 -3.87 -9.86
N GLU A 41 17.04 -4.88 -9.11
CA GLU A 41 15.61 -5.13 -8.90
C GLU A 41 15.05 -4.32 -7.72
N VAL A 42 15.91 -3.86 -6.79
CA VAL A 42 15.47 -3.20 -5.55
C VAL A 42 14.75 -1.87 -5.81
N GLU A 43 15.28 -1.02 -6.68
CA GLU A 43 14.66 0.27 -7.00
C GLU A 43 13.28 0.13 -7.67
N PRO A 44 13.09 -0.65 -8.76
CA PRO A 44 11.76 -0.82 -9.35
C PRO A 44 10.76 -1.50 -8.41
N LEU A 45 11.21 -2.39 -7.53
CA LEU A 45 10.36 -3.00 -6.51
C LEU A 45 9.99 -2.01 -5.40
N ARG A 46 10.89 -1.09 -5.05
CA ARG A 46 10.59 0.01 -4.13
C ARG A 46 9.52 0.92 -4.70
N ASP A 47 9.62 1.29 -5.98
CA ASP A 47 8.61 2.12 -6.65
C ASP A 47 7.26 1.40 -6.73
N SER A 48 7.27 0.10 -6.99
CA SER A 48 6.07 -0.74 -6.95
C SER A 48 5.42 -0.76 -5.56
N LEU A 49 6.23 -0.84 -4.49
CA LEU A 49 5.74 -0.75 -3.12
C LEU A 49 5.16 0.63 -2.80
N ILE A 50 5.80 1.71 -3.25
CA ILE A 50 5.27 3.08 -3.08
C ILE A 50 3.89 3.19 -3.76
N ALA A 51 3.76 2.74 -5.01
CA ALA A 51 2.50 2.78 -5.74
C ALA A 51 1.39 1.98 -5.04
N ALA A 52 1.69 0.80 -4.51
CA ALA A 52 0.74 -0.01 -3.74
C ALA A 52 0.30 0.69 -2.44
N LEU A 53 1.24 1.32 -1.72
CA LEU A 53 0.93 2.08 -0.50
C LEU A 53 0.08 3.32 -0.79
N GLU A 54 0.33 4.00 -1.92
CA GLU A 54 -0.49 5.14 -2.39
C GLU A 54 -1.90 4.70 -2.78
N GLY A 55 -2.03 3.57 -3.48
CA GLY A 55 -3.32 2.97 -3.80
C GLY A 55 -4.11 2.64 -2.54
N TYR A 56 -3.47 1.98 -1.57
CA TYR A 56 -4.10 1.67 -0.28
C TYR A 56 -4.52 2.94 0.47
N ALA A 57 -3.67 3.97 0.48
CA ALA A 57 -3.97 5.26 1.09
C ALA A 57 -5.21 5.91 0.46
N ALA A 58 -5.28 5.94 -0.87
CA ALA A 58 -6.40 6.52 -1.60
C ALA A 58 -7.73 5.82 -1.29
N VAL A 59 -7.74 4.49 -1.14
CA VAL A 59 -8.97 3.78 -0.74
C VAL A 59 -9.38 4.11 0.70
N ILE A 60 -8.43 4.21 1.64
CA ILE A 60 -8.74 4.64 3.02
C ILE A 60 -9.36 6.03 3.04
N GLU A 61 -8.77 6.98 2.32
CA GLU A 61 -9.28 8.36 2.26
C GLU A 61 -10.69 8.42 1.64
N ARG A 62 -10.96 7.59 0.62
CA ARG A 62 -12.30 7.47 0.03
C ARG A 62 -13.35 7.00 1.03
N THR A 63 -12.99 6.15 2.00
CA THR A 63 -13.90 5.74 3.08
C THR A 63 -14.15 6.84 4.11
N GLY A 64 -13.52 8.01 3.98
CA GLY A 64 -13.59 9.12 4.93
C GLY A 64 -12.79 8.87 6.21
N ALA A 65 -12.01 7.80 6.27
CA ALA A 65 -11.16 7.47 7.40
C ALA A 65 -9.81 8.22 7.30
N PRO A 66 -9.24 8.66 8.44
CA PRO A 66 -7.91 9.24 8.44
C PRO A 66 -6.84 8.18 8.13
N LEU A 67 -5.81 8.56 7.39
CA LEU A 67 -4.68 7.69 7.09
C LEU A 67 -3.94 7.28 8.37
N PRO A 68 -3.68 5.97 8.58
CA PRO A 68 -2.90 5.49 9.71
C PRO A 68 -1.49 6.11 9.74
N GLN A 69 -1.02 6.55 10.91
CA GLN A 69 0.30 7.19 11.04
C GLN A 69 1.45 6.30 10.54
N ARG A 70 1.35 4.98 10.74
CA ARG A 70 2.33 4.01 10.25
C ARG A 70 2.45 4.04 8.72
N LEU A 71 1.32 4.12 8.02
CA LEU A 71 1.28 4.20 6.55
C LEU A 71 1.89 5.51 6.06
N GLN A 72 1.56 6.63 6.72
CA GLN A 72 2.16 7.93 6.41
C GLN A 72 3.69 7.93 6.61
N GLY A 73 4.17 7.32 7.69
CA GLY A 73 5.60 7.18 7.98
C GLY A 73 6.33 6.35 6.94
N GLU A 74 5.72 5.26 6.49
CA GLU A 74 6.28 4.37 5.47
C GLU A 74 6.36 5.05 4.09
N LEU A 75 5.30 5.74 3.67
CA LEU A 75 5.31 6.54 2.44
C LEU A 75 6.39 7.64 2.49
N ARG A 76 6.55 8.32 3.63
CA ARG A 76 7.62 9.32 3.81
C ARG A 76 9.02 8.69 3.71
N LEU A 77 9.22 7.53 4.34
CA LEU A 77 10.49 6.81 4.30
C LEU A 77 10.88 6.47 2.86
N TYR A 78 9.99 5.80 2.12
CA TYR A 78 10.31 5.34 0.77
C TYR A 78 10.43 6.49 -0.25
N ARG A 79 9.65 7.57 -0.10
CA ARG A 79 9.82 8.79 -0.92
C ARG A 79 11.10 9.56 -0.57
N GLY A 80 11.51 9.57 0.69
CA GLY A 80 12.74 10.24 1.14
C GLY A 80 14.02 9.54 0.66
N LEU A 81 13.97 8.22 0.49
CA LEU A 81 15.09 7.39 0.04
C LEU A 81 15.38 7.48 -1.47
N GLY A 82 14.49 8.07 -2.28
CA GLY A 82 14.69 8.29 -3.71
C GLY A 82 15.27 9.65 -4.10
N ARG A 83 15.65 10.49 -3.13
CA ARG A 83 16.09 11.89 -3.35
C ARG A 83 17.59 12.15 -3.14
N HIS A 84 18.42 11.10 -3.15
CA HIS A 84 19.87 11.23 -2.92
C HIS A 84 20.71 10.67 -4.06
#